data_AF-A0A0C3G443-F1
#
_entry.id   AF-A0A0C3G443-F1
#
_cell.length_a   1.000
_cell.length_b   1.000
_cell.length_c   1.000
_cell.angle_alpha   90.00
_cell.angle_beta   90.00
_cell.angle_gamma   90.00
#
_symmetry.space_group_name_H-M   'P 1'
#
loop_
_entity.id
_entity.type
_entity.pdbx_description
1 polymer ?
#
loop_
_entity_poly.entity_id
_entity_poly.type
_entity_poly.pdbx_seq_one_letter_code
_entity_poly.pdbx_strand_id
1 'polypeptide(L)'
;MPFAARRSFRSSLPLRRYVSSQANPGAPSLSQSKLRALVSIYHQSAHFITPNNLSSAIDQAFIGDLDDIEGITTTGKEMNYRELRKALRRRESQVKTGTWRRKGQQFESEYLPMEWSDGKIGRDKKILAALYGTDEGGKPGLDVLKEERERLIKNMKEEKN
;
A
#
# COMPACT_ATOMS: atom_id res chain seq x y z
N MET A 1 32.94 42.11 -25.14
CA MET A 1 31.93 41.14 -24.66
C MET A 1 32.50 40.39 -23.45
N PRO A 2 32.18 40.74 -22.18
CA PRO A 2 32.64 39.97 -21.04
C PRO A 2 31.58 38.94 -20.56
N PHE A 3 32.02 37.70 -20.37
CA PHE A 3 31.23 36.62 -19.76
C PHE A 3 31.20 36.81 -18.23
N ALA A 4 29.99 36.94 -17.67
CA ALA A 4 29.78 36.98 -16.22
C ALA A 4 29.58 35.55 -15.67
N ALA A 5 30.53 35.10 -14.85
CA ALA A 5 30.43 33.83 -14.12
C ALA A 5 29.42 33.95 -12.97
N ARG A 6 28.36 33.14 -13.01
CA ARG A 6 27.38 33.02 -11.92
C ARG A 6 27.94 32.10 -10.83
N ARG A 7 28.20 32.65 -9.64
CA ARG A 7 28.48 31.87 -8.43
C ARG A 7 27.19 31.20 -7.94
N SER A 8 27.13 29.88 -7.98
CA SER A 8 26.09 29.08 -7.32
C SER A 8 26.42 28.95 -5.83
N PHE A 9 25.66 29.60 -4.97
CA PHE A 9 25.69 29.34 -3.53
C PHE A 9 25.00 27.99 -3.25
N ARG A 10 25.76 26.97 -2.87
CA ARG A 10 25.23 25.74 -2.31
C ARG A 10 24.92 25.98 -0.83
N SER A 11 23.65 26.19 -0.49
CA SER A 11 23.20 26.15 0.89
C SER A 11 23.00 24.69 1.32
N SER A 12 24.04 24.07 1.87
CA SER A 12 23.89 22.80 2.59
C SER A 12 23.41 23.09 4.01
N LEU A 13 22.11 22.92 4.26
CA LEU A 13 21.61 22.87 5.63
C LEU A 13 22.04 21.52 6.25
N PRO A 14 22.69 21.50 7.43
CA PRO A 14 23.06 20.24 8.06
C PRO A 14 21.80 19.50 8.53
N LEU A 15 21.63 18.27 8.04
CA LEU A 15 20.63 17.32 8.53
C LEU A 15 20.91 17.02 10.01
N ARG A 16 20.06 17.58 10.88
CA ARG A 16 20.10 17.35 12.32
C ARG A 16 19.72 15.88 12.60
N ARG A 17 20.71 15.03 12.84
CA ARG A 17 20.48 13.63 13.26
C ARG A 17 19.98 13.62 14.71
N TYR A 18 18.78 13.11 14.93
CA TYR A 18 18.31 12.75 16.26
C TYR A 18 19.06 11.49 16.71
N VAL A 19 19.99 11.66 17.64
CA VAL A 19 20.67 10.55 18.30
C VAL A 19 19.70 9.93 19.32
N SER A 20 19.59 8.60 19.28
CA SER A 20 18.71 7.80 20.10
C SER A 20 18.89 8.08 21.59
N SER A 21 17.85 8.56 22.26
CA SER A 21 17.79 8.61 23.71
C SER A 21 17.74 7.18 24.25
N GLN A 22 18.67 6.87 25.15
CA GLN A 22 18.70 5.64 25.95
C GLN A 22 17.29 5.33 26.50
N ALA A 23 16.82 4.11 26.24
CA ALA A 23 15.48 3.67 26.64
C ALA A 23 15.41 3.53 28.16
N ASN A 24 14.68 4.43 28.81
CA ASN A 24 14.38 4.34 30.23
C ASN A 24 13.38 3.17 30.43
N PRO A 25 13.67 2.14 31.23
CA PRO A 25 12.81 0.96 31.38
C PRO A 25 11.47 1.24 32.07
N GLY A 26 11.26 2.46 32.57
CA GLY A 26 9.97 2.98 33.07
C GLY A 26 9.20 3.83 32.06
N ALA A 27 9.44 3.65 30.74
CA ALA A 27 8.78 4.45 29.73
C ALA A 27 7.24 4.35 29.83
N PRO A 28 6.51 5.48 29.80
CA PRO A 28 5.06 5.47 29.80
C PRO A 28 4.58 4.66 28.60
N SER A 29 3.63 3.74 28.85
CA SER A 29 2.94 2.98 27.80
C SER A 29 2.65 3.91 26.62
N LEU A 30 3.18 3.57 25.45
CA LEU A 30 3.02 4.39 24.25
C LEU A 30 1.54 4.72 24.06
N SER A 31 1.24 5.98 23.73
CA SER A 31 -0.13 6.37 23.41
C SER A 31 -0.64 5.53 22.25
N GLN A 32 -1.95 5.23 22.23
CA GLN A 32 -2.54 4.40 21.17
C GLN A 32 -2.26 4.97 19.77
N SER A 33 -2.23 6.30 19.63
CA SER A 33 -1.86 6.98 18.39
C SER A 33 -0.46 6.63 17.90
N LYS A 34 0.53 6.59 18.81
CA LYS A 34 1.91 6.22 18.49
C LYS A 34 2.03 4.75 18.11
N LEU A 35 1.31 3.87 18.80
CA LEU A 35 1.27 2.44 18.45
C LEU A 35 0.67 2.21 17.06
N ARG A 36 -0.41 2.91 16.70
CA ARG A 36 -0.98 2.85 15.34
C ARG A 36 -0.01 3.35 14.28
N ALA A 37 0.69 4.46 14.56
CA ALA A 37 1.73 4.97 13.65
C ALA A 37 2.86 3.96 13.45
N LEU A 38 3.31 3.29 14.52
CA LEU A 38 4.33 2.24 14.42
C LEU A 38 3.87 1.04 13.60
N VAL A 39 2.62 0.60 13.75
CA VAL A 39 2.05 -0.48 12.93
C VAL A 39 1.99 -0.06 11.45
N SER A 40 1.61 1.18 11.16
CA SER A 40 1.60 1.71 9.79
C SER A 40 3.02 1.72 9.19
N ILE A 41 4.01 2.19 9.94
CA ILE A 41 5.42 2.16 9.51
C ILE A 41 5.89 0.72 9.30
N TYR A 42 5.52 -0.20 10.18
CA TYR A 42 5.84 -1.62 10.04
C TYR A 42 5.27 -2.19 8.74
N HIS A 43 4.01 -1.86 8.41
CA HIS A 43 3.40 -2.27 7.15
C HIS A 43 4.10 -1.69 5.92
N GLN A 44 4.63 -0.48 6.00
CA GLN A 44 5.37 0.18 4.93
C GLN A 44 6.82 -0.32 4.81
N SER A 45 7.39 -0.85 5.90
CA SER A 45 8.80 -1.25 5.96
C SER A 45 9.21 -2.30 4.93
N ALA A 46 8.27 -3.11 4.44
CA ALA A 46 8.51 -4.07 3.37
C ALA A 46 8.99 -3.41 2.05
N HIS A 47 8.64 -2.15 1.82
CA HIS A 47 9.00 -1.38 0.62
C HIS A 47 10.16 -0.41 0.88
N PHE A 48 10.84 -0.50 2.04
CA PHE A 48 11.96 0.39 2.32
C PHE A 48 13.18 0.05 1.47
N ILE A 49 13.89 1.09 1.07
CA ILE A 49 15.13 0.96 0.31
C ILE A 49 16.21 0.45 1.25
N THR A 50 16.78 -0.70 0.90
CA THR A 50 17.90 -1.37 1.54
C THR A 50 19.08 -1.42 0.57
N PRO A 51 20.33 -1.60 1.03
CA PRO A 51 21.47 -1.71 0.13
C PRO A 51 21.31 -2.78 -0.95
N ASN A 52 20.56 -3.85 -0.63
CA ASN A 52 20.33 -4.98 -1.53
C ASN A 52 19.32 -4.66 -2.65
N ASN A 53 18.32 -3.81 -2.39
CA ASN A 53 17.30 -3.43 -3.39
C ASN A 53 17.55 -2.04 -4.01
N LEU A 54 18.61 -1.34 -3.60
CA LEU A 54 18.91 0.03 -4.03
C LEU A 54 19.06 0.15 -5.55
N SER A 55 19.83 -0.75 -6.19
CA SER A 55 20.02 -0.71 -7.65
C SER A 55 18.70 -0.86 -8.38
N SER A 56 17.89 -1.85 -7.99
CA SER A 56 16.59 -2.10 -8.59
C SER A 56 15.62 -0.93 -8.36
N ALA A 57 15.66 -0.30 -7.19
CA ALA A 57 14.81 0.87 -6.89
C ALA A 57 15.22 2.10 -7.70
N ILE A 58 16.52 2.29 -7.96
CA ILE A 58 17.03 3.32 -8.88
C ILE A 58 16.52 3.03 -10.29
N ASP A 59 16.72 1.80 -10.78
CA ASP A 59 16.31 1.40 -12.12
C ASP A 59 14.80 1.61 -12.32
N GLN A 60 13.96 1.19 -11.38
CA GLN A 60 12.52 1.42 -11.42
C GLN A 60 12.15 2.91 -11.45
N ALA A 61 12.79 3.73 -10.60
CA ALA A 61 12.51 5.16 -10.53
C ALA A 61 12.88 5.92 -11.81
N PHE A 62 13.88 5.45 -12.57
CA PHE A 62 14.34 6.12 -13.80
C PHE A 62 13.75 5.53 -15.08
N ILE A 63 13.45 4.24 -15.11
CA ILE A 63 12.81 3.57 -16.27
C ILE A 63 11.30 3.86 -16.29
N GLY A 64 10.72 4.19 -15.13
CA GLY A 64 9.27 4.29 -14.95
C GLY A 64 8.67 2.89 -14.88
N ASP A 65 7.57 2.74 -14.15
CA ASP A 65 6.77 1.55 -14.30
C ASP A 65 6.27 1.55 -15.76
N LEU A 66 6.67 0.55 -16.54
CA LEU A 66 6.21 0.40 -17.93
C LEU A 66 4.68 0.34 -18.03
N ASP A 67 4.00 0.15 -16.91
CA ASP A 67 2.55 0.17 -16.73
C ASP A 67 1.97 1.60 -16.67
N ASP A 68 2.73 2.63 -16.27
CA ASP A 68 2.28 4.05 -16.36
C ASP A 68 2.38 4.60 -17.80
N ILE A 69 2.97 3.83 -18.73
CA ILE A 69 2.91 4.07 -20.18
C ILE A 69 1.66 3.38 -20.79
N GLU A 70 0.62 3.11 -20.00
CA GLU A 70 -0.69 2.71 -20.51
C GLU A 70 -1.36 3.80 -21.39
N GLY A 71 -0.84 5.03 -21.38
CA GLY A 71 -1.29 6.11 -22.26
C GLY A 71 -0.71 6.13 -23.68
N ILE A 72 0.37 5.38 -23.96
CA ILE A 72 1.07 5.46 -25.27
C ILE A 72 1.15 4.09 -25.97
N THR A 73 0.95 2.97 -25.26
CA THR A 73 0.90 1.63 -25.89
C THR A 73 -0.51 1.04 -25.96
N THR A 74 -1.55 1.88 -25.93
CA THR A 74 -2.87 1.53 -26.45
C THR A 74 -2.85 1.38 -27.98
N THR A 75 -1.88 0.65 -28.53
CA THR A 75 -2.20 -0.37 -29.52
C THR A 75 -3.19 -1.29 -28.86
N GLY A 76 -4.46 -0.90 -28.94
CA GLY A 76 -5.59 -1.67 -28.44
C GLY A 76 -5.34 -3.11 -28.83
N LYS A 77 -5.35 -4.00 -27.84
CA LYS A 77 -5.51 -5.41 -28.11
C LYS A 77 -6.87 -5.51 -28.79
N GLU A 78 -6.89 -5.40 -30.11
CA GLU A 78 -8.10 -5.35 -30.91
C GLU A 78 -8.83 -6.66 -30.66
N MET A 79 -9.81 -6.61 -29.76
CA MET A 79 -10.60 -7.78 -29.42
C MET A 79 -11.34 -8.18 -30.69
N ASN A 80 -11.06 -9.40 -31.16
CA ASN A 80 -11.76 -9.95 -32.30
C ASN A 80 -13.28 -9.85 -32.05
N TYR A 81 -14.06 -9.45 -33.05
CA TYR A 81 -15.51 -9.28 -32.97
C TYR A 81 -16.23 -10.46 -32.28
N ARG A 82 -15.74 -11.68 -32.51
CA ARG A 82 -16.27 -12.90 -31.88
C ARG A 82 -16.07 -12.93 -30.36
N GLU A 83 -14.95 -12.43 -29.88
CA GLU A 83 -14.64 -12.32 -28.45
C GLU A 83 -15.47 -11.22 -27.79
N LEU A 84 -15.63 -10.09 -28.48
CA LEU A 84 -16.48 -8.99 -28.04
C LEU A 84 -17.93 -9.47 -27.85
N ARG A 85 -18.46 -10.21 -28.83
CA ARG A 85 -19.83 -10.77 -28.78
C ARG A 85 -20.00 -11.80 -27.66
N LYS A 86 -18.97 -12.61 -27.38
CA LYS A 86 -18.97 -13.54 -26.23
C LYS A 86 -18.97 -12.79 -24.90
N ALA A 87 -18.17 -11.74 -24.78
CA ALA A 87 -18.11 -10.90 -23.58
C ALA A 87 -19.45 -10.19 -23.33
N LEU A 88 -20.09 -9.68 -24.39
CA LEU A 88 -21.42 -9.06 -24.33
C LEU A 88 -22.48 -10.04 -23.83
N ARG A 89 -22.58 -11.23 -24.44
CA ARG A 89 -23.52 -12.27 -23.99
C ARG A 89 -23.26 -12.71 -22.56
N ARG A 90 -21.98 -12.81 -22.16
CA ARG A 90 -21.61 -13.14 -20.78
C ARG A 90 -22.11 -12.07 -19.81
N ARG A 91 -21.99 -10.78 -20.16
CA ARG A 91 -22.47 -9.65 -19.36
C ARG A 91 -24.01 -9.62 -19.29
N GLU A 92 -24.68 -9.89 -20.41
CA GLU A 92 -26.14 -9.94 -20.48
C GLU A 92 -26.72 -11.11 -19.69
N SER A 93 -26.02 -12.25 -19.65
CA SER A 93 -26.42 -13.43 -18.87
C SER A 93 -26.14 -13.30 -17.37
N GLN A 94 -25.38 -12.28 -16.95
CA GLN A 94 -25.17 -12.01 -15.54
C GLN A 94 -26.38 -11.26 -14.98
N VAL A 95 -27.00 -11.84 -13.96
CA VAL A 95 -28.07 -11.18 -13.19
C VAL A 95 -27.55 -9.82 -12.74
N LYS A 96 -28.36 -8.75 -12.91
CA LYS A 96 -28.04 -7.37 -12.50
C LYS A 96 -27.90 -7.18 -10.98
N THR A 97 -27.73 -8.25 -10.22
CA THR A 97 -27.27 -8.17 -8.84
C THR A 97 -25.77 -7.92 -8.88
N GLY A 98 -25.29 -6.89 -8.18
CA GLY A 98 -23.87 -6.55 -8.13
C GLY A 98 -23.05 -7.73 -7.63
N THR A 99 -22.56 -8.56 -8.56
CA THR A 99 -21.85 -9.77 -8.20
C THR A 99 -20.44 -9.42 -7.79
N TRP A 100 -20.17 -9.66 -6.52
CA TRP A 100 -18.87 -9.88 -5.94
C TRP A 100 -18.12 -10.90 -6.79
N ARG A 101 -17.24 -10.44 -7.67
CA ARG A 101 -16.18 -11.28 -8.22
C ARG A 101 -14.89 -10.89 -7.54
N ARG A 102 -14.49 -11.68 -6.53
CA ARG A 102 -13.06 -11.92 -6.28
C ARG A 102 -12.49 -12.53 -7.56
N LYS A 103 -11.92 -11.71 -8.44
CA LYS A 103 -10.87 -12.21 -9.33
C LYS A 103 -9.65 -12.42 -8.45
N GLY A 104 -9.12 -13.65 -8.51
CA GLY A 104 -8.06 -14.11 -7.64
C GLY A 104 -6.81 -13.25 -7.72
N GLN A 105 -6.11 -13.22 -6.59
CA GLN A 105 -4.67 -13.09 -6.47
C GLN A 105 -3.98 -12.17 -7.48
N GLN A 106 -3.85 -10.91 -7.11
CA GLN A 106 -2.54 -10.25 -7.03
C GLN A 106 -2.72 -8.96 -6.23
N PHE A 107 -1.93 -8.85 -5.17
CA PHE A 107 -1.59 -7.58 -4.56
C PHE A 107 -0.74 -6.84 -5.59
N GLU A 108 -1.32 -5.90 -6.33
CA GLU A 108 -0.70 -4.71 -6.92
C GLU A 108 -1.65 -4.20 -8.02
N SER A 109 -2.06 -2.94 -7.89
CA SER A 109 -2.38 -2.04 -8.98
C SER A 109 -2.97 -0.79 -8.32
N GLU A 110 -2.04 0.13 -8.06
CA GLU A 110 -2.29 1.56 -8.17
C GLU A 110 -2.94 1.85 -9.55
N TYR A 111 -3.92 2.77 -9.53
CA TYR A 111 -4.61 3.40 -10.66
C TYR A 111 -5.37 2.52 -11.67
N LEU A 112 -6.69 2.38 -11.46
CA LEU A 112 -7.64 2.06 -12.53
C LEU A 112 -8.44 3.31 -12.95
N PRO A 113 -8.80 3.45 -14.23
CA PRO A 113 -9.43 4.63 -14.78
C PRO A 113 -10.89 4.77 -14.35
N MET A 114 -11.24 6.01 -14.03
CA MET A 114 -12.55 6.51 -13.59
C MET A 114 -13.71 6.06 -14.49
N GLU A 115 -14.40 4.97 -14.13
CA GLU A 115 -15.74 4.62 -14.65
C GLU A 115 -16.76 4.53 -13.49
N TRP A 116 -17.35 5.69 -13.16
CA TRP A 116 -18.66 5.94 -12.48
C TRP A 116 -19.12 5.07 -11.29
N SER A 117 -18.24 4.26 -10.70
CA SER A 117 -18.49 3.41 -9.52
C SER A 117 -17.41 3.54 -8.45
N ASP A 118 -16.41 4.40 -8.68
CA ASP A 118 -15.19 4.54 -7.90
C ASP A 118 -15.44 4.98 -6.43
N GLY A 119 -16.51 5.76 -6.20
CA GLY A 119 -16.93 6.15 -4.85
C GLY A 119 -17.48 5.01 -3.98
N LYS A 120 -17.79 3.83 -4.57
CA LYS A 120 -18.21 2.64 -3.81
C LYS A 120 -17.00 1.81 -3.38
N ILE A 121 -16.00 1.67 -4.25
CA ILE A 121 -14.82 0.82 -4.01
C ILE A 121 -14.04 1.29 -2.76
N GLY A 122 -13.80 2.60 -2.62
CA GLY A 122 -13.11 3.14 -1.44
C GLY A 122 -13.92 2.98 -0.14
N ARG A 123 -15.25 3.17 -0.21
CA ARG A 123 -16.13 2.97 0.95
C ARG A 123 -16.18 1.50 1.36
N ASP A 124 -16.31 0.61 0.39
CA ASP A 124 -16.42 -0.83 0.62
C ASP A 124 -15.11 -1.39 1.18
N LYS A 125 -13.95 -0.92 0.71
CA LYS A 125 -12.64 -1.23 1.30
C LYS A 125 -12.56 -0.80 2.77
N LYS A 126 -13.04 0.41 3.10
CA LYS A 126 -13.08 0.89 4.49
C LYS A 126 -14.04 0.11 5.37
N ILE A 127 -15.20 -0.29 4.84
CA ILE A 127 -16.16 -1.13 5.56
C ILE A 127 -15.57 -2.51 5.84
N LEU A 128 -14.94 -3.13 4.83
CA LEU A 128 -14.27 -4.42 4.99
C LEU A 128 -13.10 -4.34 5.97
N ALA A 129 -12.28 -3.29 5.86
CA ALA A 129 -11.20 -3.00 6.78
C ALA A 129 -11.71 -2.90 8.23
N ALA A 130 -12.78 -2.14 8.46
CA ALA A 130 -13.40 -2.02 9.77
C ALA A 130 -13.99 -3.34 10.29
N LEU A 131 -14.66 -4.11 9.42
CA LEU A 131 -15.30 -5.38 9.78
C LEU A 131 -14.30 -6.46 10.22
N TYR A 132 -13.16 -6.53 9.52
CA TYR A 132 -12.11 -7.52 9.80
C TYR A 132 -10.99 -6.97 10.69
N GLY A 133 -11.08 -5.71 11.12
CA GLY A 133 -10.04 -5.05 11.91
C GLY A 133 -8.70 -4.92 11.15
N THR A 134 -8.74 -4.84 9.82
CA THR A 134 -7.56 -4.68 8.96
C THR A 134 -7.44 -3.25 8.46
N ASP A 135 -6.27 -2.89 7.93
CA ASP A 135 -6.03 -1.65 7.19
C ASP A 135 -6.56 -1.77 5.74
N GLU A 136 -6.56 -0.67 4.97
CA GLU A 136 -7.02 -0.65 3.57
C GLU A 136 -6.23 -1.61 2.66
N GLY A 137 -4.99 -1.93 3.05
CA GLY A 137 -4.14 -2.95 2.43
C GLY A 137 -4.36 -4.38 2.92
N GLY A 138 -5.42 -4.65 3.71
CA GLY A 138 -5.73 -5.98 4.25
C GLY A 138 -4.77 -6.47 5.34
N LYS A 139 -3.89 -5.60 5.86
CA LYS A 139 -2.94 -5.93 6.93
C LYS A 139 -3.60 -5.74 8.31
N PRO A 140 -3.30 -6.55 9.34
CA PRO A 140 -3.97 -6.48 10.63
C PRO A 140 -3.80 -5.13 11.33
N GLY A 141 -4.88 -4.57 11.88
CA GLY A 141 -4.86 -3.34 12.67
C GLY A 141 -4.37 -3.57 14.10
N LEU A 142 -4.10 -2.47 14.81
CA LEU A 142 -3.61 -2.50 16.19
C LEU A 142 -4.53 -3.28 17.15
N ASP A 143 -5.84 -3.19 16.95
CA ASP A 143 -6.82 -3.78 17.87
C ASP A 143 -6.82 -5.31 17.77
N VAL A 144 -6.71 -5.85 16.55
CA VAL A 144 -6.53 -7.30 16.29
C VAL A 144 -5.22 -7.80 16.90
N LEU A 145 -4.13 -7.04 16.76
CA LEU A 145 -2.83 -7.42 17.32
C LEU A 145 -2.84 -7.46 18.86
N LYS A 146 -3.62 -6.58 19.51
CA LYS A 146 -3.78 -6.59 20.97
C LYS A 146 -4.56 -7.81 21.43
N GLU A 147 -5.67 -8.12 20.76
CA GLU A 147 -6.48 -9.28 21.09
C GLU A 147 -5.68 -10.59 20.97
N GLU A 148 -4.92 -10.75 19.88
CA GLU A 148 -4.05 -11.93 19.70
C GLU A 148 -2.94 -11.99 20.75
N ARG A 149 -2.34 -10.86 21.12
CA ARG A 149 -1.36 -10.82 22.21
C ARG A 149 -1.97 -11.31 23.53
N GLU A 150 -3.18 -10.89 23.85
CA GLU A 150 -3.86 -11.31 25.08
C GLU A 150 -4.19 -12.81 25.07
N ARG A 151 -4.65 -13.34 23.93
CA ARG A 151 -4.88 -14.78 23.71
C ARG A 151 -3.60 -15.60 23.94
N LEU A 152 -2.48 -15.18 23.34
CA LEU A 152 -1.19 -15.85 23.50
C LEU A 152 -0.69 -15.84 24.96
N ILE A 153 -0.82 -14.69 25.64
CA ILE A 153 -0.42 -14.58 27.06
C ILE A 153 -1.28 -15.51 27.93
N LYS A 154 -2.58 -15.63 27.63
CA LYS A 154 -3.47 -16.54 28.34
C LYS A 154 -3.06 -17.99 28.15
N ASN A 155 -2.82 -18.42 26.91
CA ASN A 155 -2.37 -19.78 26.60
C ASN A 155 -1.03 -20.12 27.29
N MET A 156 -0.06 -19.18 27.28
CA MET A 156 1.22 -19.36 27.98
C MET A 156 1.11 -19.46 29.50
N LYS A 157 0.04 -18.93 30.11
CA LYS A 157 -0.23 -19.07 31.55
C LYS A 157 -0.90 -20.40 31.85
N GLU A 158 -1.78 -20.86 30.97
CA GLU A 158 -2.46 -22.16 31.09
C GLU A 158 -1.49 -23.33 30.90
N GLU A 159 -0.52 -23.23 29.99
CA GLU A 159 0.53 -24.26 29.80
C GLU A 159 1.53 -24.35 30.96
N LYS A 160 1.59 -23.33 31.83
CA LYS A 160 2.51 -23.27 32.98
C LYS A 160 1.88 -23.72 34.30
N ASN A 161 0.56 -23.97 34.32
CA ASN A 161 -0.16 -24.53 35.45
C ASN A 161 -0.40 -26.03 35.23
#